data_AF-A0A953XWW2-F1
#
_entry.id   AF-A0A953XWW2-F1
#
_cell.length_a   1.000
_cell.length_b   1.000
_cell.length_c   1.000
_cell.angle_alpha   90.00
_cell.angle_beta   90.00
_cell.angle_gamma   90.00
#
_symmetry.space_group_name_H-M   'P 1'
#
loop_
_entity.id
_entity.type
_entity.pdbx_description
1 polymer ?
#
loop_
_entity_poly.entity_id
_entity_poly.type
_entity_poly.pdbx_seq_one_letter_code
_entity_poly.pdbx_strand_id
1 'polypeptide(L)'
;MAIFMFSMAGIPLTAGFMGKYFIFANTIAAGGRYTILGIIGIVMSIIGAYYYLRVVAYTYFREPDDKPVAGKEDWGLKFALSLTVFGTVFMGIFPQSFYDAAEESVQELRQEHQQPTAEVPADDNAVAETK
;
A
#
# COMPACT_ATOMS: atom_id res chain seq x y z
N MET A 1 -12.78 -6.86 11.83
CA MET A 1 -12.84 -5.56 11.12
C MET A 1 -12.03 -4.46 11.78
N ALA A 2 -12.11 -4.25 13.10
CA ALA A 2 -11.33 -3.21 13.79
C ALA A 2 -9.81 -3.28 13.49
N ILE A 3 -9.22 -4.47 13.52
CA ILE A 3 -7.78 -4.65 13.23
C ILE A 3 -7.39 -4.13 11.84
N PHE A 4 -8.23 -4.36 10.82
CA PHE A 4 -7.99 -3.84 9.48
C PHE A 4 -8.15 -2.32 9.40
N MET A 5 -9.13 -1.76 10.11
CA MET A 5 -9.31 -0.30 10.22
C MET A 5 -8.13 0.36 10.93
N PHE A 6 -7.57 -0.29 11.97
CA PHE A 6 -6.34 0.15 12.63
C PHE A 6 -5.11 0.04 11.72
N SER A 7 -5.02 -1.02 10.91
CA SER A 7 -3.96 -1.14 9.90
C SER A 7 -4.03 -0.02 8.86
N MET A 8 -5.23 0.29 8.36
CA MET A 8 -5.46 1.40 7.43
C MET A 8 -5.21 2.78 8.04
N ALA A 9 -5.56 2.96 9.32
CA ALA A 9 -5.21 4.14 10.10
C ALA A 9 -3.70 4.31 10.28
N GLY A 10 -2.94 3.22 10.17
CA GLY A 10 -1.49 3.23 10.32
C GLY A 10 -1.06 3.12 11.78
N ILE A 11 -1.67 2.22 12.55
CA ILE A 11 -1.15 1.88 13.88
C ILE A 11 0.23 1.21 13.75
N PRO A 12 1.23 1.58 14.57
CA PRO A 12 2.55 0.94 14.57
C PRO A 12 2.43 -0.59 14.67
N LEU A 13 3.32 -1.32 13.99
CA LEU A 13 3.32 -2.80 13.85
C LEU A 13 2.31 -3.39 12.85
N THR A 14 1.54 -2.56 12.15
CA THR A 14 0.66 -3.03 11.07
C THR A 14 1.29 -2.85 9.69
N ALA A 15 0.96 -3.72 8.75
CA ALA A 15 1.42 -3.61 7.36
C ALA A 15 1.08 -2.24 6.73
N GLY A 16 -0.10 -1.68 7.05
CA GLY A 16 -0.53 -0.39 6.52
C GLY A 16 0.28 0.81 7.03
N PHE A 17 0.86 0.72 8.23
CA PHE A 17 1.81 1.72 8.72
C PHE A 17 3.15 1.62 7.99
N MET A 18 3.71 0.41 7.86
CA MET A 18 5.02 0.21 7.24
C MET A 18 5.07 0.71 5.79
N GLY A 19 4.03 0.45 5.00
CA GLY A 19 3.94 0.94 3.62
C GLY A 19 3.99 2.47 3.53
N LYS A 20 3.21 3.17 4.37
CA LYS A 20 3.22 4.64 4.40
C LYS A 20 4.54 5.18 4.93
N TYR A 21 5.09 4.55 5.96
CA TYR A 21 6.36 4.93 6.56
C TYR A 21 7.49 4.92 5.53
N PHE A 22 7.65 3.85 4.75
CA PHE A 22 8.69 3.78 3.71
C PHE A 22 8.51 4.83 2.62
N ILE A 23 7.26 5.05 2.17
CA ILE A 23 6.97 6.08 1.17
C ILE A 23 7.38 7.46 1.70
N PHE A 24 6.99 7.80 2.93
CA PHE A 24 7.31 9.11 3.51
C PHE A 24 8.80 9.25 3.82
N ALA A 25 9.45 8.21 4.36
CA ALA A 25 10.87 8.20 4.66
C ALA A 25 11.69 8.44 3.37
N ASN A 26 11.40 7.70 2.30
CA ASN A 26 12.11 7.82 1.03
C ASN A 26 11.81 9.15 0.32
N THR A 27 10.56 9.64 0.40
CA THR A 27 10.16 10.91 -0.20
C THR A 27 10.80 12.11 0.50
N ILE A 28 10.91 12.06 1.84
CA ILE A 28 11.58 13.10 2.62
C ILE A 28 13.10 13.04 2.41
N ALA A 29 13.69 11.83 2.40
CA ALA A 29 15.11 11.62 2.15
C ALA A 29 15.55 12.07 0.74
N ALA A 30 14.68 11.94 -0.27
CA ALA A 30 14.93 12.46 -1.62
C ALA A 30 15.10 13.99 -1.67
N GLY A 31 14.60 14.71 -0.65
CA GLY A 31 14.85 16.13 -0.44
C GLY A 31 14.19 17.07 -1.46
N GLY A 32 14.48 18.36 -1.33
CA GLY A 32 14.02 19.40 -2.24
C GLY A 32 12.49 19.51 -2.32
N ARG A 33 11.95 19.47 -3.54
CA ARG A 33 10.50 19.59 -3.79
C ARG A 33 9.69 18.38 -3.29
N TYR A 34 10.33 17.22 -3.13
CA TYR A 34 9.66 15.98 -2.74
C TYR A 34 9.28 15.98 -1.26
N THR A 35 10.03 16.68 -0.41
CA THR A 35 9.70 16.83 1.02
C THR A 35 8.30 17.42 1.22
N ILE A 36 7.88 18.38 0.39
CA ILE A 36 6.53 18.98 0.43
C ILE A 36 5.46 17.92 0.12
N LEU A 37 5.70 17.05 -0.88
CA LEU A 37 4.79 15.95 -1.21
C LEU A 37 4.68 14.96 -0.04
N GLY A 38 5.80 14.67 0.63
CA GLY A 38 5.81 13.83 1.83
C GLY A 38 4.95 14.42 2.95
N ILE A 39 5.07 15.72 3.21
CA ILE A 39 4.26 16.43 4.22
C ILE A 39 2.77 16.38 3.87
N ILE A 40 2.42 16.66 2.61
CA ILE A 40 1.02 16.58 2.15
C ILE A 40 0.47 15.16 2.34
N GLY A 41 1.26 14.14 2.01
CA GLY A 41 0.90 12.73 2.21
C GLY A 41 0.66 12.39 3.68
N ILE A 42 1.49 12.90 4.60
CA ILE A 42 1.31 12.71 6.04
C ILE A 42 -0.01 13.34 6.51
N VAL A 43 -0.29 14.58 6.09
CA VAL A 43 -1.55 15.27 6.43
C VAL A 43 -2.76 14.49 5.93
N MET A 44 -2.73 14.01 4.69
CA MET A 44 -3.80 13.19 4.13
C MET A 44 -3.97 11.87 4.87
N SER A 45 -2.88 11.26 5.34
CA SER A 45 -2.95 10.07 6.19
C SER A 45 -3.60 10.35 7.54
N ILE A 46 -3.33 11.50 8.17
CA ILE A 46 -3.98 11.91 9.43
C ILE A 46 -5.48 12.11 9.23
N ILE A 47 -5.88 12.76 8.14
CA ILE A 47 -7.30 12.94 7.78
C ILE A 47 -7.96 11.57 7.60
N GLY A 48 -7.33 10.65 6.87
CA GLY A 48 -7.82 9.27 6.72
C GLY A 48 -7.94 8.52 8.04
N ALA A 49 -6.93 8.63 8.92
CA ALA A 49 -6.93 8.00 10.24
C ALA A 49 -8.14 8.44 11.08
N TYR A 50 -8.52 9.73 11.04
CA TYR A 50 -9.73 10.22 11.70
C TYR A 50 -10.99 9.48 11.22
N TYR A 51 -11.16 9.30 9.91
CA TYR A 51 -12.31 8.57 9.37
C TYR A 51 -12.33 7.10 9.80
N TYR A 52 -11.18 6.41 9.77
CA TYR A 52 -11.11 4.99 10.15
C TYR A 52 -11.37 4.79 11.64
N LEU A 53 -10.78 5.61 12.51
CA LEU A 53 -11.02 5.54 13.95
C LEU A 53 -12.47 5.88 14.30
N ARG A 54 -13.10 6.81 13.58
CA ARG A 54 -14.52 7.13 13.75
C ARG A 54 -15.42 5.92 13.47
N VAL A 55 -15.13 5.12 12.43
CA VAL A 55 -15.88 3.90 12.12
C VAL A 55 -15.74 2.87 13.24
N VAL A 56 -14.52 2.66 13.75
CA VAL A 56 -14.29 1.76 14.88
C VAL A 56 -15.06 2.25 16.10
N ALA A 57 -14.99 3.55 16.40
CA ALA A 57 -15.70 4.12 17.54
C ALA A 57 -17.23 3.93 17.41
N TYR A 58 -17.79 4.13 16.23
CA TYR A 58 -19.21 3.92 15.97
C TYR A 58 -19.63 2.46 16.15
N THR A 59 -18.76 1.51 15.79
CA THR A 59 -19.05 0.07 15.86
C THR A 59 -18.96 -0.49 17.29
N TYR A 60 -18.09 0.07 18.14
CA TYR A 60 -17.84 -0.48 19.49
C TYR A 60 -18.47 0.32 20.64
N PHE A 61 -18.72 1.62 20.46
CA PHE A 61 -19.25 2.48 21.54
C PHE A 61 -20.71 2.89 21.37
N ARG A 62 -21.37 2.48 20.28
CA ARG A 62 -22.81 2.72 20.12
C ARG A 62 -23.60 1.47 20.47
N GLU A 63 -24.66 1.68 21.22
CA GLU A 63 -25.65 0.65 21.46
C GLU A 63 -26.37 0.34 20.15
N PRO A 64 -26.60 -0.95 19.83
CA PRO A 64 -27.35 -1.31 18.65
C PRO A 64 -28.81 -0.91 18.81
N ASP A 65 -29.31 -0.13 17.85
CA ASP A 65 -30.73 0.29 17.81
C ASP A 65 -31.67 -0.90 17.52
N ASP A 66 -31.14 -1.99 16.95
CA ASP A 66 -31.86 -3.20 16.56
C ASP A 66 -31.42 -4.46 17.31
N LYS A 67 -32.30 -5.47 17.37
CA LYS A 67 -31.97 -6.79 17.93
C LYS A 67 -30.80 -7.40 17.15
N PRO A 68 -29.81 -8.01 17.83
CA PRO A 68 -28.65 -8.58 17.15
C PRO A 68 -29.11 -9.63 16.14
N VAL A 69 -28.78 -9.39 14.87
CA VAL A 69 -28.96 -10.39 13.81
C VAL A 69 -27.97 -11.51 14.13
N ALA A 70 -28.47 -12.66 14.57
CA ALA A 70 -27.64 -13.82 14.82
C ALA A 70 -27.03 -14.28 13.48
N GLY A 71 -25.81 -13.85 13.20
CA GLY A 71 -25.05 -14.32 12.06
C GLY A 71 -24.77 -15.81 12.20
N LYS A 72 -24.89 -16.57 11.11
CA LYS A 72 -24.46 -17.96 11.08
C LYS A 72 -22.98 -18.03 11.44
N GLU A 73 -22.64 -18.82 12.45
CA GLU A 73 -21.25 -19.10 12.76
C GLU A 73 -20.66 -19.95 11.63
N ASP A 74 -19.96 -19.31 10.71
CA ASP A 74 -19.21 -19.97 9.66
C ASP A 74 -17.73 -20.09 10.07
N TRP A 75 -17.28 -21.33 10.24
CA TRP A 75 -15.90 -21.61 10.61
C TRP A 75 -14.91 -21.23 9.49
N GLY A 76 -15.31 -21.37 8.22
CA GLY A 76 -14.52 -20.94 7.09
C GLY A 76 -14.27 -19.43 7.11
N LEU A 77 -15.31 -18.65 7.44
CA LEU A 77 -15.19 -17.19 7.60
C LEU A 77 -14.25 -16.82 8.75
N LYS A 78 -14.39 -17.48 9.91
CA LYS A 78 -13.50 -17.26 11.07
C LYS A 78 -12.05 -17.58 10.73
N PHE A 79 -11.80 -18.69 10.03
CA PHE A 79 -10.46 -19.09 9.61
C PHE A 79 -9.86 -18.10 8.61
N ALA A 80 -10.60 -17.72 7.57
CA ALA A 80 -10.15 -16.75 6.57
C ALA A 80 -9.83 -15.37 7.21
N LEU A 81 -10.67 -14.90 8.14
CA LEU A 81 -10.43 -13.67 8.89
C LEU A 81 -9.18 -13.79 9.79
N SER A 82 -9.00 -14.91 10.46
CA SER A 82 -7.84 -15.13 11.33
C SER A 82 -6.54 -15.16 10.52
N LEU A 83 -6.54 -15.85 9.37
CA LEU A 83 -5.41 -15.92 8.45
C LEU A 83 -5.03 -14.53 7.90
N THR A 84 -6.01 -13.73 7.49
CA THR A 84 -5.77 -12.37 6.96
C THR A 84 -5.32 -11.38 8.04
N VAL A 85 -5.85 -11.49 9.26
CA VAL A 85 -5.34 -10.73 10.41
C VAL A 85 -3.89 -11.11 10.71
N PHE A 86 -3.60 -12.41 10.75
CA PHE A 86 -2.26 -12.91 10.97
C PHE A 86 -1.28 -12.38 9.91
N GLY A 87 -1.63 -12.46 8.63
CA GLY A 87 -0.81 -11.92 7.55
C GLY A 87 -0.55 -10.42 7.69
N THR A 88 -1.56 -9.64 8.07
CA THR A 88 -1.45 -8.18 8.27
C THR A 88 -0.46 -7.82 9.38
N VAL A 89 -0.48 -8.57 10.49
CA VAL A 89 0.42 -8.36 11.62
C VAL A 89 1.81 -8.90 11.31
N PHE A 90 1.91 -10.09 10.72
CA PHE A 90 3.17 -10.73 10.32
C PHE A 90 3.97 -9.82 9.39
N MET A 91 3.32 -9.27 8.36
CA MET A 91 3.93 -8.33 7.42
C MET A 91 4.32 -7.00 8.08
N GLY A 92 3.59 -6.58 9.11
CA GLY A 92 3.93 -5.40 9.90
C GLY A 92 5.13 -5.60 10.83
N ILE A 93 5.33 -6.80 11.35
CA ILE A 93 6.47 -7.17 12.22
C ILE A 93 7.75 -7.41 11.38
N PHE A 94 7.61 -8.07 10.23
CA PHE A 94 8.72 -8.40 9.33
C PHE A 94 8.58 -7.71 7.97
N PRO A 95 8.65 -6.36 7.90
CA PRO A 95 8.46 -5.64 6.65
C PRO A 95 9.65 -5.74 5.68
N GLN A 96 10.85 -6.09 6.18
CA GLN A 96 12.08 -6.06 5.38
C GLN A 96 12.04 -6.99 4.16
N SER A 97 11.63 -8.24 4.33
CA SER A 97 11.56 -9.20 3.21
C SER A 97 10.63 -8.74 2.08
N PHE A 98 9.56 -8.00 2.41
CA PHE A 98 8.64 -7.45 1.42
C PHE A 98 9.19 -6.18 0.77
N TYR A 99 9.93 -5.38 1.54
CA TYR A 99 10.58 -4.16 1.03
C TYR A 99 11.68 -4.52 0.02
N ASP A 100 12.53 -5.49 0.34
CA ASP A 100 13.65 -5.91 -0.51
C ASP A 100 13.14 -6.48 -1.85
N ALA A 101 12.11 -7.33 -1.80
CA ALA A 101 11.48 -7.88 -3.00
C ALA A 101 10.86 -6.79 -3.90
N ALA A 102 10.28 -5.75 -3.28
CA ALA A 102 9.74 -4.61 -4.02
C ALA A 102 10.85 -3.76 -4.65
N GLU A 103 11.97 -3.59 -3.96
CA GLU A 103 13.11 -2.84 -4.47
C GLU A 103 13.77 -3.53 -5.67
N GLU A 104 13.98 -4.85 -5.60
CA GLU A 104 14.51 -5.66 -6.71
C GLU A 104 13.66 -5.49 -7.97
N SER A 105 12.34 -5.61 -7.84
CA SER A 105 11.39 -5.43 -8.94
C SER A 105 11.47 -4.04 -9.58
N VAL A 106 11.68 -2.98 -8.78
CA VAL A 106 11.81 -1.61 -9.29
C VAL A 106 13.16 -1.40 -9.99
N GLN A 107 14.23 -2.05 -9.52
CA GLN A 107 15.54 -1.95 -10.14
C GLN A 107 15.57 -2.63 -11.51
N GLU A 108 14.94 -3.78 -11.68
CA GLU A 108 14.79 -4.45 -12.99
C GLU A 108 14.10 -3.54 -14.02
N LEU A 109 12.94 -2.96 -13.64
CA LEU A 109 12.20 -2.03 -14.50
C LEU A 109 13.03 -0.78 -14.87
N ARG A 110 13.85 -0.31 -13.94
CA ARG A 110 14.73 0.85 -14.18
C ARG A 110 15.84 0.52 -15.19
N GLN A 111 16.36 -0.70 -15.15
CA GLN A 111 17.39 -1.16 -16.09
C GLN A 111 16.84 -1.35 -17.50
N GLU A 112 15.63 -1.90 -17.64
CA GLU A 112 14.94 -2.03 -18.94
C GLU A 112 14.74 -0.67 -19.61
N HIS A 113 14.30 0.35 -18.87
CA HIS A 113 14.15 1.71 -19.39
C HIS A 113 15.46 2.50 -19.56
N GLN A 114 16.59 2.00 -19.04
CA GLN A 114 17.92 2.58 -19.26
C GLN A 114 18.70 1.93 -20.40
N GLN A 115 18.22 0.81 -20.96
CA GLN A 115 18.67 0.36 -22.27
C GLN A 115 18.11 1.34 -23.31
N PRO A 116 18.95 2.18 -23.95
CA PRO A 116 18.48 2.97 -25.08
C PRO A 116 17.92 1.98 -26.07
N THR A 117 16.67 2.19 -26.51
CA THR A 117 16.05 1.48 -27.62
C THR A 117 17.15 1.29 -28.66
N ALA A 118 17.64 0.05 -28.81
CA ALA A 118 18.61 -0.27 -29.84
C ALA A 118 18.04 0.39 -31.09
N GLU A 119 18.79 1.34 -31.66
CA GLU A 119 18.36 2.15 -32.79
C GLU A 119 17.51 1.27 -33.68
N VAL A 120 16.20 1.53 -33.75
CA VAL A 120 15.39 0.96 -34.82
C VAL A 120 16.17 1.40 -36.04
N PRO A 121 16.81 0.48 -36.79
CA PRO A 121 17.60 0.88 -37.93
C PRO A 121 16.62 1.67 -38.75
N ALA A 122 16.90 2.96 -38.95
CA ALA A 122 16.17 3.72 -39.93
C ALA A 122 16.34 2.90 -41.20
N ASP A 123 15.28 2.22 -41.61
CA ASP A 123 15.22 1.57 -42.90
C ASP A 123 15.18 2.70 -43.92
N ASP A 124 16.36 3.29 -44.12
CA ASP A 124 16.67 4.32 -45.09
C ASP A 124 16.57 3.76 -46.52
N ASN A 125 16.32 2.44 -46.65
CA ASN A 125 16.14 1.74 -47.92
C ASN A 125 14.66 1.53 -48.28
N ALA A 126 13.71 1.66 -47.35
CA ALA A 126 12.27 1.53 -47.65
C ALA A 126 11.72 2.65 -48.55
N VAL A 127 12.43 3.78 -48.67
CA VAL A 127 11.99 4.91 -49.51
C VAL A 127 12.63 4.86 -50.91
N ALA A 128 13.60 3.98 -51.15
CA ALA A 128 14.33 3.91 -52.42
C ALA A 128 13.66 3.02 -53.50
N GLU A 129 12.71 2.15 -53.13
CA GLU A 129 12.08 1.22 -54.08
C GLU A 129 10.74 1.70 -54.70
N THR A 130 10.30 2.93 -54.42
CA THR A 130 9.05 3.49 -54.99
C THR A 130 9.29 4.51 -56.11
N LYS A 131 10.26 4.26 -56.99
CA LYS A 131 10.48 5.09 -58.18
C LYS A 131 10.52 4.30 -59.49
#